data_AF-H3GF77-F1
#
_entry.id   AF-H3GF77-F1
#
_cell.length_a   1.000
_cell.length_b   1.000
_cell.length_c   1.000
_cell.angle_alpha   90.00
_cell.angle_beta   90.00
_cell.angle_gamma   90.00
#
_symmetry.space_group_name_H-M   'P 1'
#
loop_
_entity.id
_entity.type
_entity.pdbx_description
1 polymer ?
#
loop_
_entity_poly.entity_id
_entity_poly.type
_entity_poly.pdbx_seq_one_letter_code
_entity_poly.pdbx_strand_id
1 'polypeptide(L)'
;MAQARGKTLMLAEICWVRSVSPAARALASNAPVMVASVLKDNLLFAAEDYFLYDETRRCVFCWADEWEADQSKEMWRFVPASPTFTEFYILSVFAQEYLFTSDVAASETAEGFGEKRAFTWRGGELPGERASGSAFRRLVLTSSYRPLDQSWDECHKWRINPAAPSPLEKGLDSFLAKDYVAAVNLFTTLLETDRPSLDASIKIYWYRMVANLRLQKKDLFREDAQLLTEMGGCPKFFLEVINDVLAAELTALESADLAQNLIFH
;
A
#
# COMPACT_ATOMS: atom_id res chain seq x y z
N MET A 1 -21.56 -13.73 2.31
CA MET A 1 -20.69 -13.48 3.48
C MET A 1 -21.33 -12.39 4.31
N ALA A 2 -21.50 -12.59 5.62
CA ALA A 2 -22.03 -11.53 6.49
C ALA A 2 -21.00 -10.40 6.55
N GLN A 3 -21.41 -9.18 6.21
CA GLN A 3 -20.55 -8.01 6.35
C GLN A 3 -20.29 -7.79 7.84
N ALA A 4 -19.03 -7.75 8.25
CA ALA A 4 -18.68 -7.39 9.62
C ALA A 4 -19.24 -6.00 9.92
N ARG A 5 -19.91 -5.84 11.07
CA ARG A 5 -20.51 -4.57 11.50
C ARG A 5 -20.07 -4.23 12.92
N GLY A 6 -20.14 -2.95 13.28
CA GLY A 6 -19.85 -2.46 14.63
C GLY A 6 -18.45 -2.83 15.10
N LYS A 7 -18.35 -3.37 16.32
CA LYS A 7 -17.09 -3.68 17.00
C LYS A 7 -16.13 -4.58 16.20
N THR A 8 -16.65 -5.59 15.50
CA THR A 8 -15.82 -6.54 14.74
C THR A 8 -15.13 -5.88 13.54
N LEU A 9 -15.84 -4.99 12.83
CA LEU A 9 -15.27 -4.24 11.72
C LEU A 9 -14.14 -3.33 12.22
N MET A 10 -14.35 -2.69 13.37
CA MET A 10 -13.35 -1.81 13.99
C MET A 10 -12.10 -2.58 14.43
N LEU A 11 -12.25 -3.76 15.05
CA LEU A 11 -11.12 -4.62 15.40
C LEU A 11 -10.32 -5.02 14.15
N ALA A 12 -11.01 -5.40 13.07
CA ALA A 12 -10.36 -5.74 11.80
C ALA A 12 -9.57 -4.55 11.23
N GLU A 13 -10.13 -3.34 11.25
CA GLU A 13 -9.46 -2.12 10.80
C GLU A 13 -8.21 -1.78 11.61
N ILE A 14 -8.28 -1.87 12.94
CA ILE A 14 -7.09 -1.61 13.78
C ILE A 14 -6.03 -2.69 13.56
N CYS A 15 -6.43 -3.96 13.49
CA CYS A 15 -5.50 -5.05 13.21
C CYS A 15 -4.83 -4.86 11.83
N TRP A 16 -5.59 -4.44 10.82
CA TRP A 16 -5.09 -4.12 9.49
C TRP A 16 -4.03 -3.01 9.54
N VAL A 17 -4.33 -1.89 10.19
CA VAL A 17 -3.42 -0.74 10.26
C VAL A 17 -2.19 -1.00 11.16
N ARG A 18 -2.29 -1.87 12.16
CA ARG A 18 -1.15 -2.16 13.06
C ARG A 18 -0.27 -3.31 12.62
N SER A 19 -0.88 -4.37 12.10
CA SER A 19 -0.21 -5.67 11.93
C SER A 19 0.21 -5.92 10.49
N VAL A 20 -0.39 -5.20 9.54
CA VAL A 20 -0.08 -5.33 8.12
C VAL A 20 0.87 -4.22 7.71
N SER A 21 2.00 -4.59 7.11
CA SER A 21 3.01 -3.63 6.67
C SER A 21 2.44 -2.63 5.66
N PRO A 22 2.97 -1.39 5.59
CA PRO A 22 2.54 -0.40 4.59
C PRO A 22 2.60 -0.92 3.15
N ALA A 23 3.61 -1.72 2.82
CA ALA A 23 3.75 -2.34 1.51
C ALA A 23 2.58 -3.30 1.19
N ALA A 24 2.24 -4.19 2.12
CA ALA A 24 1.11 -5.10 1.94
C ALA A 24 -0.23 -4.35 1.87
N ARG A 25 -0.40 -3.27 2.65
CA ARG A 25 -1.58 -2.40 2.55
C ARG A 25 -1.68 -1.70 1.19
N ALA A 26 -0.55 -1.21 0.67
CA ALA A 26 -0.47 -0.60 -0.65
C ALA A 26 -0.86 -1.59 -1.75
N LEU A 27 -0.33 -2.82 -1.70
CA LEU A 27 -0.69 -3.88 -2.64
C LEU A 27 -2.19 -4.23 -2.59
N ALA A 28 -2.74 -4.43 -1.39
CA ALA A 28 -4.15 -4.76 -1.21
C ALA A 28 -5.10 -3.64 -1.65
N SER A 29 -4.66 -2.39 -1.55
CA SER A 29 -5.41 -1.21 -1.99
C SER A 29 -5.17 -0.84 -3.45
N ASN A 30 -4.39 -1.64 -4.20
CA ASN A 30 -3.94 -1.33 -5.56
C ASN A 30 -3.26 0.05 -5.68
N ALA A 31 -2.62 0.51 -4.61
CA ALA A 31 -1.88 1.76 -4.56
C ALA A 31 -0.53 1.62 -5.31
N PRO A 32 -0.01 2.72 -5.88
CA PRO A 32 1.33 2.72 -6.47
C PRO A 32 2.41 2.31 -5.46
N VAL A 33 3.34 1.48 -5.92
CA VAL A 33 4.50 1.00 -5.16
C VAL A 33 5.78 1.21 -5.97
N MET A 34 6.90 1.33 -5.25
CA MET A 34 8.24 1.21 -5.79
C MET A 34 8.77 -0.20 -5.55
N VAL A 35 9.54 -0.70 -6.50
CA VAL A 35 10.17 -2.03 -6.43
C VAL A 35 11.68 -1.83 -6.49
N ALA A 36 12.39 -2.28 -5.47
CA ALA A 36 13.85 -2.12 -5.36
C ALA A 36 14.55 -3.47 -5.14
N SER A 37 15.74 -3.65 -5.69
CA SER A 37 16.58 -4.81 -5.36
C SER A 37 17.08 -4.70 -3.91
N VAL A 38 17.05 -5.80 -3.16
CA VAL A 38 17.52 -5.79 -1.75
C VAL A 38 19.04 -5.61 -1.64
N LEU A 39 19.80 -6.00 -2.67
CA LEU A 39 21.27 -6.01 -2.63
C LEU A 39 21.91 -4.61 -2.69
N LYS A 40 21.27 -3.67 -3.40
CA LYS A 40 21.83 -2.33 -3.68
C LYS A 40 20.79 -1.21 -3.66
N ASP A 41 19.56 -1.51 -3.27
CA ASP A 41 18.42 -0.59 -3.32
C ASP A 41 18.12 -0.03 -4.72
N ASN A 42 18.58 -0.71 -5.77
CA ASN A 42 18.37 -0.31 -7.15
C ASN A 42 16.88 -0.34 -7.51
N LEU A 43 16.32 0.79 -7.91
CA LEU A 43 14.90 0.94 -8.23
C LEU A 43 14.58 0.46 -9.65
N LEU A 44 13.53 -0.36 -9.76
CA LEU A 44 12.96 -0.77 -11.03
C LEU A 44 12.18 0.40 -11.67
N PHE A 45 12.48 0.73 -12.93
CA PHE A 45 11.75 1.80 -13.63
C PHE A 45 11.51 1.48 -15.10
N ALA A 46 10.41 2.04 -15.64
CA ALA A 46 10.08 1.99 -17.05
C ALA A 46 10.68 3.19 -17.78
N ALA A 47 11.47 2.95 -18.82
CA ALA A 47 12.21 4.01 -19.50
C ALA A 47 11.32 4.86 -20.42
N GLU A 48 11.76 6.07 -20.78
CA GLU A 48 11.06 6.91 -21.76
C GLU A 48 11.06 6.32 -23.18
N ASP A 49 10.27 6.93 -24.08
CA ASP A 49 10.14 6.49 -25.48
C ASP A 49 11.46 6.53 -26.26
N TYR A 50 12.47 7.27 -25.79
CA TYR A 50 13.81 7.23 -26.37
C TYR A 50 14.52 5.88 -26.17
N PHE A 51 14.12 5.09 -25.16
CA PHE A 51 14.72 3.80 -24.81
C PHE A 51 13.81 2.61 -25.16
N LEU A 52 13.00 2.76 -26.21
CA LEU A 52 12.24 1.63 -26.74
C LEU A 52 13.18 0.59 -27.32
N TYR A 53 12.85 -0.68 -27.09
CA TYR A 53 13.52 -1.78 -27.78
C TYR A 53 12.99 -1.90 -29.21
N ASP A 54 11.67 -1.80 -29.37
CA ASP A 54 10.97 -1.72 -30.64
C ASP A 54 9.60 -1.03 -30.49
N GLU A 55 8.77 -1.06 -31.53
CA GLU A 55 7.44 -0.45 -31.57
C GLU A 55 6.48 -0.98 -30.48
N THR A 56 6.72 -2.18 -29.95
CA THR A 56 5.83 -2.89 -29.03
C THR A 56 6.41 -3.09 -27.63
N ARG A 57 7.73 -2.90 -27.46
CA ARG A 57 8.48 -3.23 -26.23
C ARG A 57 9.29 -2.04 -25.74
N ARG A 58 9.08 -1.66 -24.48
CA ARG A 58 9.85 -0.65 -23.78
C ARG A 58 10.81 -1.28 -22.79
N CYS A 59 12.04 -0.78 -22.76
CA CYS A 59 13.06 -1.27 -21.84
C CYS A 59 12.70 -0.95 -20.39
N VAL A 60 13.00 -1.90 -19.51
CA VAL A 60 12.90 -1.76 -18.06
C VAL A 60 14.29 -1.92 -17.49
N PHE A 61 14.66 -1.04 -16.58
CA PHE A 61 16.00 -0.99 -16.01
C PHE A 61 15.92 -0.95 -14.49
N CYS A 62 17.08 -1.17 -13.86
CA CYS A 62 17.29 -0.92 -12.45
C CYS A 62 18.26 0.24 -12.32
N TRP A 63 17.84 1.32 -11.67
CA TRP A 63 18.71 2.46 -11.44
C TRP A 63 19.79 2.12 -10.41
N ALA A 64 21.05 2.43 -10.68
CA ALA A 64 22.19 2.03 -9.84
C ALA A 64 22.89 3.18 -9.10
N ASP A 65 22.66 4.44 -9.50
CA ASP A 65 23.34 5.62 -8.96
C ASP A 65 22.38 6.50 -8.11
N GLU A 66 22.87 7.63 -7.57
CA GLU A 66 22.00 8.61 -6.90
C GLU A 66 20.93 9.12 -7.89
N TRP A 67 19.66 8.87 -7.56
CA TRP A 67 18.50 9.20 -8.40
C TRP A 67 17.74 10.39 -7.81
N GLU A 68 17.43 11.37 -8.64
CA GLU A 68 16.37 12.33 -8.33
C GLU A 68 15.06 11.75 -8.86
N ALA A 69 14.15 11.41 -7.94
CA ALA A 69 12.84 10.88 -8.26
C ALA A 69 12.07 11.84 -9.18
N ASP A 70 11.78 11.38 -10.42
CA ASP A 70 10.81 12.06 -11.27
C ASP A 70 9.35 11.78 -10.85
N GLN A 71 9.18 10.94 -9.82
CA GLN A 71 7.91 10.58 -9.17
C GLN A 71 6.92 9.94 -10.15
N SER A 72 7.40 9.31 -11.23
CA SER A 72 6.54 8.74 -12.26
C SER A 72 7.01 7.36 -12.73
N LYS A 73 8.26 7.24 -13.19
CA LYS A 73 8.75 6.07 -13.95
C LYS A 73 9.06 4.85 -13.09
N GLU A 74 9.33 5.07 -11.82
CA GLU A 74 9.61 4.10 -10.77
C GLU A 74 8.34 3.54 -10.10
N MET A 75 7.17 4.08 -10.46
CA MET A 75 5.90 3.69 -9.85
C MET A 75 5.24 2.54 -10.60
N TRP A 76 4.87 1.51 -9.85
CA TRP A 76 4.23 0.30 -10.34
C TRP A 76 2.92 0.03 -9.58
N ARG A 77 1.99 -0.72 -10.19
CA ARG A 77 0.80 -1.27 -9.52
C ARG A 77 0.78 -2.77 -9.68
N PHE A 78 0.34 -3.47 -8.65
CA PHE A 78 0.13 -4.92 -8.68
C PHE A 78 -1.36 -5.16 -8.87
N VAL A 79 -1.75 -5.46 -10.11
CA VAL A 79 -3.13 -5.68 -10.51
C VAL A 79 -3.47 -7.16 -10.36
N PRO A 80 -4.43 -7.55 -9.52
CA PRO A 80 -4.81 -8.95 -9.35
C PRO A 80 -5.24 -9.57 -10.69
N ALA A 81 -4.62 -10.68 -11.07
CA ALA A 81 -4.98 -11.44 -12.27
C ALA A 81 -6.16 -12.39 -12.02
N SER A 82 -6.42 -12.72 -10.75
CA SER A 82 -7.48 -13.62 -10.33
C SER A 82 -8.12 -13.17 -9.01
N PRO A 83 -9.38 -13.59 -8.73
CA PRO A 83 -10.07 -13.25 -7.47
C PRO A 83 -9.42 -13.82 -6.21
N THR A 84 -8.46 -14.73 -6.35
CA THR A 84 -7.73 -15.33 -5.22
C THR A 84 -6.58 -14.45 -4.73
N PHE A 85 -6.23 -13.37 -5.45
CA PHE A 85 -5.12 -12.45 -5.10
C PHE A 85 -3.77 -13.17 -4.91
N THR A 86 -3.58 -14.29 -5.61
CA THR A 86 -2.33 -15.06 -5.61
C THR A 86 -1.45 -14.75 -6.82
N GLU A 87 -2.04 -14.17 -7.86
CA GLU A 87 -1.41 -13.86 -9.13
C GLU A 87 -1.64 -12.39 -9.44
N PHE A 88 -0.59 -11.69 -9.87
CA PHE A 88 -0.64 -10.26 -10.14
C PHE A 88 0.05 -9.96 -11.47
N TYR A 89 -0.54 -9.05 -12.23
CA TYR A 89 0.18 -8.30 -13.25
C TYR A 89 0.89 -7.12 -12.60
N ILE A 90 2.08 -6.79 -13.09
CA ILE A 90 2.82 -5.60 -12.65
C ILE A 90 2.69 -4.55 -13.74
N LEU A 91 2.02 -3.44 -13.43
CA LEU A 91 1.68 -2.36 -14.34
C LEU A 91 2.54 -1.14 -14.05
N SER A 92 3.22 -0.59 -15.07
CA SER A 92 3.87 0.72 -14.94
C SER A 92 2.80 1.81 -14.82
N VAL A 93 2.87 2.64 -13.77
CA VAL A 93 1.94 3.76 -13.58
C VAL A 93 2.21 4.86 -14.60
N PHE A 94 3.48 5.11 -14.93
CA PHE A 94 3.88 6.09 -15.94
C PHE A 94 3.37 5.70 -17.34
N ALA A 95 3.73 4.50 -17.80
CA ALA A 95 3.48 4.13 -19.19
C ALA A 95 2.10 3.50 -19.42
N GLN A 96 1.41 3.05 -18.35
CA GLN A 96 0.21 2.21 -18.44
C GLN A 96 0.45 0.89 -19.20
N GLU A 97 1.65 0.33 -19.05
CA GLU A 97 2.11 -0.87 -19.74
C GLU A 97 2.50 -1.96 -18.74
N TYR A 98 2.22 -3.23 -19.07
CA TYR A 98 2.48 -4.36 -18.18
C TYR A 98 3.89 -4.92 -18.36
N LEU A 99 4.57 -5.17 -17.24
CA LEU A 99 5.87 -5.84 -17.17
C LEU A 99 5.72 -7.31 -17.58
N PHE A 100 6.61 -7.78 -18.45
CA PHE A 100 6.68 -9.18 -18.83
C PHE A 100 8.12 -9.64 -19.08
N THR A 101 8.36 -10.94 -18.94
CA THR A 101 9.63 -11.57 -19.28
C THR A 101 9.66 -11.92 -20.77
N SER A 102 10.64 -11.42 -21.53
CA SER A 102 10.79 -11.75 -22.95
C SER A 102 11.61 -13.02 -23.19
N ASP A 103 11.56 -13.54 -24.40
CA ASP A 103 12.44 -14.55 -24.97
C ASP A 103 13.82 -14.02 -25.40
N VAL A 104 14.03 -12.71 -25.41
CA VAL A 104 15.32 -12.10 -25.72
C VAL A 104 16.32 -12.39 -24.61
N ALA A 105 17.47 -12.98 -24.97
CA ALA A 105 18.57 -13.24 -24.06
C ALA A 105 19.19 -11.93 -23.55
N ALA A 106 19.58 -11.89 -22.28
CA ALA A 106 20.30 -10.77 -21.68
C ALA A 106 21.77 -10.75 -22.11
N SER A 107 22.38 -11.94 -22.29
CA SER A 107 23.74 -12.14 -22.81
C SER A 107 23.76 -13.28 -23.84
N GLU A 108 24.54 -13.12 -24.91
CA GLU A 108 24.76 -14.14 -25.94
C GLU A 108 25.64 -15.31 -25.46
N THR A 109 26.34 -15.17 -24.33
CA THR A 109 27.40 -16.11 -23.87
C THR A 109 27.05 -16.92 -22.62
N ALA A 110 25.84 -16.79 -22.06
CA ALA A 110 25.48 -17.46 -20.81
C ALA A 110 25.00 -18.92 -21.06
N GLU A 111 25.87 -19.90 -20.83
CA GLU A 111 25.48 -21.30 -20.71
C GLU A 111 24.81 -21.56 -19.34
N GLY A 112 23.54 -21.96 -19.38
CA GLY A 112 22.67 -22.16 -18.22
C GLY A 112 21.46 -21.22 -18.30
N PHE A 113 20.28 -21.67 -17.82
CA PHE A 113 18.97 -20.97 -17.86
C PHE A 113 19.08 -19.47 -18.18
N GLY A 114 19.18 -19.15 -19.48
CA GLY A 114 19.77 -17.89 -19.91
C GLY A 114 19.00 -16.72 -19.34
N GLU A 115 19.70 -15.80 -18.67
CA GLU A 115 19.13 -14.54 -18.20
C GLU A 115 18.33 -13.92 -19.34
N LYS A 116 17.07 -13.58 -19.10
CA LYS A 116 16.17 -13.03 -20.12
C LYS A 116 15.84 -11.59 -19.79
N ARG A 117 15.72 -10.77 -20.83
CA ARG A 117 15.35 -9.37 -20.67
C ARG A 117 13.88 -9.24 -20.24
N ALA A 118 13.60 -8.25 -19.40
CA ALA A 118 12.26 -7.83 -19.07
C ALA A 118 11.92 -6.53 -19.81
N PHE A 119 10.67 -6.40 -20.23
CA PHE A 119 10.15 -5.22 -20.92
C PHE A 119 8.75 -4.87 -20.39
N THR A 120 8.25 -3.68 -20.70
CA THR A 120 6.82 -3.40 -20.65
C THR A 120 6.19 -3.49 -22.04
N TRP A 121 4.93 -3.92 -22.10
CA TRP A 121 4.19 -4.16 -23.34
C TRP A 121 3.30 -2.98 -23.75
N ARG A 122 3.52 -2.46 -24.97
CA ARG A 122 2.79 -1.31 -25.55
C ARG A 122 1.56 -1.67 -26.37
N GLY A 123 1.33 -2.94 -26.67
CA GLY A 123 0.37 -3.38 -27.68
C GLY A 123 -1.12 -3.25 -27.32
N GLY A 124 -1.48 -2.50 -26.27
CA GLY A 124 -2.87 -2.18 -25.88
C GLY A 124 -3.68 -3.32 -25.24
N GLU A 125 -3.39 -4.58 -25.57
CA GLU A 125 -3.98 -5.76 -24.94
C GLU A 125 -3.11 -6.30 -23.81
N LEU A 126 -3.69 -7.07 -22.88
CA LEU A 126 -2.91 -7.75 -21.84
C LEU A 126 -1.83 -8.63 -22.50
N PRO A 127 -0.60 -8.67 -21.95
CA PRO A 127 0.44 -9.56 -22.46
C PRO A 127 -0.07 -11.00 -22.46
N GLY A 128 -0.36 -11.53 -23.65
CA GLY A 128 -0.81 -12.91 -23.85
C GLY A 128 -2.28 -13.12 -24.28
N GLU A 129 -3.16 -12.11 -24.34
CA GLU A 129 -4.55 -12.32 -24.83
C GLU A 129 -4.64 -12.54 -26.34
N ARG A 130 -3.82 -11.87 -27.15
CA ARG A 130 -3.69 -12.14 -28.59
C ARG A 130 -2.99 -13.46 -28.94
N ALA A 131 -2.50 -14.17 -27.92
CA ALA A 131 -1.68 -15.35 -28.07
C ALA A 131 -2.41 -16.59 -27.54
N SER A 132 -3.64 -16.83 -28.00
CA SER A 132 -4.41 -18.08 -27.75
C SER A 132 -3.78 -19.34 -28.39
N GLY A 133 -2.47 -19.29 -28.67
CA GLY A 133 -1.65 -20.39 -29.18
C GLY A 133 -0.16 -20.24 -28.89
N SER A 134 0.28 -19.34 -28.00
CA SER A 134 1.70 -19.20 -27.71
C SER A 134 2.10 -19.66 -26.32
N ALA A 135 3.24 -20.34 -26.28
CA ALA A 135 3.97 -20.77 -25.10
C ALA A 135 4.58 -19.61 -24.27
N PHE A 136 3.98 -18.40 -24.28
CA PHE A 136 4.56 -17.19 -23.67
C PHE A 136 4.03 -16.85 -22.26
N ARG A 137 3.07 -17.61 -21.70
CA ARG A 137 2.86 -17.61 -20.24
C ARG A 137 4.02 -18.33 -19.58
N ARG A 138 5.08 -17.60 -19.27
CA ARG A 138 6.15 -18.12 -18.42
C ARG A 138 5.71 -17.95 -16.99
N LEU A 139 5.36 -19.06 -16.35
CA LEU A 139 5.34 -19.13 -14.90
C LEU A 139 6.72 -18.63 -14.43
N VAL A 140 6.73 -17.55 -13.67
CA VAL A 140 7.90 -17.20 -12.87
C VAL A 140 8.01 -18.33 -11.85
N LEU A 141 8.83 -19.33 -12.19
CA LEU A 141 9.23 -20.32 -11.21
C LEU A 141 10.03 -19.55 -10.18
N THR A 142 9.47 -19.41 -8.97
CA THR A 142 10.24 -18.94 -7.84
C THR A 142 11.45 -19.85 -7.75
N SER A 143 12.62 -19.25 -7.88
CA SER A 143 13.85 -20.00 -7.80
C SER A 143 13.89 -20.61 -6.40
N SER A 144 14.15 -21.92 -6.29
CA SER A 144 14.08 -22.60 -5.00
C SER A 144 15.07 -21.94 -4.04
N TYR A 145 14.60 -21.53 -2.86
CA TYR A 145 15.41 -20.91 -1.81
C TYR A 145 16.72 -21.69 -1.61
N ARG A 146 17.87 -21.00 -1.68
CA ARG A 146 19.21 -21.62 -1.55
C ARG A 146 19.87 -21.11 -0.28
N PRO A 147 19.53 -21.65 0.91
CA PRO A 147 19.99 -21.13 2.20
C PRO A 147 21.51 -21.06 2.37
N LEU A 148 22.26 -21.84 1.59
CA LEU A 148 23.73 -21.88 1.60
C LEU A 148 24.38 -20.89 0.64
N ASP A 149 23.60 -20.20 -0.19
CA ASP A 149 24.05 -19.20 -1.17
C ASP A 149 23.31 -17.88 -0.92
N GLN A 150 23.65 -17.24 0.20
CA GLN A 150 23.03 -15.99 0.64
C GLN A 150 23.16 -14.88 -0.41
N SER A 151 24.30 -14.81 -1.11
CA SER A 151 24.52 -13.89 -2.21
C SER A 151 23.51 -14.08 -3.35
N TRP A 152 23.28 -15.33 -3.76
CA TRP A 152 22.30 -15.62 -4.80
C TRP A 152 20.89 -15.31 -4.33
N ASP A 153 20.54 -15.66 -3.09
CA ASP A 153 19.22 -15.35 -2.52
C ASP A 153 18.97 -13.83 -2.44
N GLU A 154 19.98 -13.03 -2.10
CA GLU A 154 19.88 -11.57 -2.07
C GLU A 154 19.70 -10.96 -3.46
N CYS A 155 20.40 -11.48 -4.49
CA CYS A 155 20.23 -11.04 -5.88
C CYS A 155 18.81 -11.27 -6.43
N HIS A 156 18.05 -12.19 -5.85
CA HIS A 156 16.68 -12.53 -6.29
C HIS A 156 15.59 -11.97 -5.36
N LYS A 157 15.97 -11.19 -4.34
CA LYS A 157 15.03 -10.54 -3.43
C LYS A 157 14.74 -9.11 -3.89
N TRP A 158 13.46 -8.79 -3.90
CA TRP A 158 12.95 -7.46 -4.20
C TRP A 158 12.18 -6.94 -3.00
N ARG A 159 12.41 -5.68 -2.66
CA ARG A 159 11.66 -4.92 -1.65
C ARG A 159 10.58 -4.13 -2.36
N ILE A 160 9.37 -4.20 -1.83
CA ILE A 160 8.24 -3.40 -2.27
C ILE A 160 7.98 -2.34 -1.21
N ASN A 161 7.94 -1.08 -1.61
CA ASN A 161 7.60 0.05 -0.74
C ASN A 161 6.43 0.82 -1.34
N PRO A 162 5.52 1.40 -0.56
CA PRO A 162 4.57 2.38 -1.08
C PRO A 162 5.32 3.51 -1.80
N ALA A 163 4.89 3.88 -3.02
CA ALA A 163 5.57 4.92 -3.78
C ALA A 163 5.41 6.30 -3.14
N ALA A 164 4.19 6.57 -2.69
CA ALA A 164 3.88 7.67 -1.78
C ALA A 164 2.80 7.18 -0.82
N PRO A 165 3.03 7.19 0.51
CA PRO A 165 1.95 6.92 1.45
C PRO A 165 0.89 8.01 1.27
N SER A 166 -0.37 7.58 1.12
CA SER A 166 -1.49 8.51 1.04
C SER A 166 -1.51 9.40 2.29
N PRO A 167 -2.09 10.61 2.26
CA PRO A 167 -2.14 11.45 3.45
C PRO A 167 -2.86 10.72 4.61
N LEU A 168 -3.81 9.83 4.30
CA LEU A 168 -4.45 8.96 5.29
C LEU A 168 -3.45 8.02 5.95
N GLU A 169 -2.63 7.31 5.17
CA GLU A 169 -1.58 6.43 5.70
C GLU A 169 -0.57 7.21 6.54
N LYS A 170 -0.15 8.40 6.10
CA LYS A 170 0.74 9.28 6.90
C LYS A 170 0.09 9.68 8.24
N GLY A 171 -1.21 9.98 8.24
CA GLY A 171 -1.95 10.30 9.45
C GLY A 171 -2.04 9.10 10.40
N LEU A 172 -2.29 7.90 9.86
CA LEU A 172 -2.32 6.65 10.62
C LEU A 172 -0.96 6.30 11.22
N ASP A 173 0.13 6.45 10.45
CA ASP A 173 1.48 6.20 10.93
C ASP A 173 1.86 7.18 12.05
N SER A 174 1.52 8.47 11.90
CA SER A 174 1.71 9.48 12.95
C SER A 174 0.91 9.13 14.21
N PHE A 175 -0.34 8.69 14.05
CA PHE A 175 -1.19 8.26 15.16
C PHE A 175 -0.58 7.07 15.92
N LEU A 176 -0.10 6.06 15.18
CA LEU A 176 0.52 4.86 15.78
C LEU A 176 1.87 5.17 16.43
N ALA A 177 2.63 6.13 15.88
CA ALA A 177 3.84 6.67 16.50
C ALA A 177 3.55 7.54 17.74
N LYS A 178 2.28 7.76 18.08
CA LYS A 178 1.79 8.63 19.17
C LYS A 178 2.10 10.11 18.96
N ASP A 179 2.42 10.53 17.74
CA ASP A 179 2.46 11.94 17.36
C ASP A 179 1.04 12.40 17.01
N TYR A 180 0.24 12.61 18.05
CA TYR A 180 -1.17 12.97 17.92
C TYR A 180 -1.35 14.36 17.30
N VAL A 181 -0.37 15.27 17.44
CA VAL A 181 -0.45 16.61 16.84
C VAL A 181 -0.33 16.50 15.32
N ALA A 182 0.69 15.78 14.83
CA ALA A 182 0.86 15.55 13.39
C ALA A 182 -0.34 14.78 12.81
N ALA A 183 -0.83 13.75 13.52
CA ALA A 183 -1.99 12.99 13.11
C ALA A 183 -3.25 13.85 12.95
N VAL A 184 -3.59 14.67 13.95
CA VAL A 184 -4.77 15.57 13.88
C VAL A 184 -4.65 16.55 12.70
N ASN A 185 -3.47 17.15 12.49
CA ASN A 185 -3.27 18.09 11.39
C ASN A 185 -3.51 17.41 10.03
N LEU A 186 -2.90 16.23 9.81
CA LEU A 186 -3.06 15.47 8.57
C LEU A 186 -4.52 15.05 8.33
N PHE A 187 -5.20 14.56 9.38
CA PHE A 187 -6.61 14.18 9.30
C PHE A 187 -7.54 15.35 9.04
N THR A 188 -7.29 16.51 9.65
CA THR A 188 -8.06 17.73 9.37
C THR A 188 -7.87 18.20 7.93
N THR A 189 -6.62 18.24 7.45
CA THR A 189 -6.35 18.61 6.05
C THR A 189 -7.06 17.69 5.07
N LEU A 190 -7.06 16.37 5.32
CA LEU A 190 -7.79 15.40 4.51
C LEU A 190 -9.30 15.68 4.46
N LEU A 191 -9.92 15.92 5.62
CA LEU A 191 -11.36 16.16 5.70
C LEU A 191 -11.78 17.46 5.00
N GLU A 192 -10.96 18.50 5.11
CA GLU A 192 -11.25 19.83 4.56
C GLU A 192 -10.94 19.93 3.06
N THR A 193 -9.81 19.36 2.63
CA THR A 193 -9.26 19.58 1.28
C THR A 193 -9.67 18.47 0.32
N ASP A 194 -9.50 17.21 0.73
CA ASP A 194 -9.58 16.07 -0.18
C ASP A 194 -10.99 15.48 -0.28
N ARG A 195 -11.91 15.90 0.60
CA ARG A 195 -13.32 15.45 0.67
C ARG A 195 -13.46 13.93 0.47
N PRO A 196 -12.93 13.13 1.41
CA PRO A 196 -12.86 11.69 1.27
C PRO A 196 -14.25 11.05 1.16
N SER A 197 -14.31 9.79 0.69
CA SER A 197 -15.54 9.01 0.69
C SER A 197 -16.13 8.90 2.11
N LEU A 198 -17.41 8.50 2.22
CA LEU A 198 -18.05 8.32 3.53
C LEU A 198 -17.25 7.36 4.42
N ASP A 199 -16.86 6.19 3.89
CA ASP A 199 -16.10 5.20 4.64
C ASP A 199 -14.73 5.72 5.09
N ALA A 200 -14.04 6.45 4.21
CA ALA A 200 -12.76 7.07 4.55
C ALA A 200 -12.93 8.21 5.56
N SER A 201 -13.99 9.01 5.47
CA SER A 201 -14.32 10.06 6.43
C SER A 201 -14.58 9.47 7.81
N ILE A 202 -15.45 8.47 7.90
CA ILE A 202 -15.72 7.72 9.14
C ILE A 202 -14.42 7.25 9.79
N LYS A 203 -13.52 6.64 9.00
CA LYS A 203 -12.21 6.21 9.46
C LYS A 203 -11.35 7.38 9.94
N ILE A 204 -11.29 8.49 9.22
CA ILE A 204 -10.50 9.66 9.61
C ILE A 204 -11.01 10.27 10.92
N TYR A 205 -12.33 10.46 11.05
CA TYR A 205 -12.95 10.95 12.28
C TYR A 205 -12.66 10.02 13.47
N TRP A 206 -12.61 8.70 13.27
CA TRP A 206 -12.22 7.75 14.33
C TRP A 206 -10.86 8.07 14.92
N TYR A 207 -9.83 8.13 14.07
CA TYR A 207 -8.46 8.35 14.54
C TYR A 207 -8.26 9.79 15.03
N ARG A 208 -8.88 10.78 14.40
CA ARG A 208 -8.82 12.18 14.82
C ARG A 208 -9.49 12.41 16.18
N MET A 209 -10.67 11.82 16.40
CA MET A 209 -11.39 11.87 17.68
C MET A 209 -10.48 11.40 18.83
N VAL A 210 -9.82 10.26 18.65
CA VAL A 210 -8.98 9.68 19.71
C VAL A 210 -7.68 10.44 19.87
N ALA A 211 -7.09 10.96 18.79
CA ALA A 211 -5.95 11.85 18.91
C ALA A 211 -6.31 13.15 19.67
N ASN A 212 -7.48 13.73 19.41
CA ASN A 212 -7.98 14.89 20.15
C ASN A 212 -8.22 14.58 21.63
N LEU A 213 -8.75 13.40 21.96
CA LEU A 213 -8.88 12.94 23.35
C LEU A 213 -7.52 12.87 24.05
N ARG A 214 -6.51 12.27 23.39
CA ARG A 214 -5.13 12.17 23.91
C ARG A 214 -4.44 13.52 24.06
N LEU A 215 -4.79 14.49 23.23
CA LEU A 215 -4.33 15.88 23.32
C LEU A 215 -5.14 16.71 24.33
N GLN A 216 -6.10 16.11 25.05
CA GLN A 216 -7.01 16.80 25.98
C GLN A 216 -7.85 17.90 25.33
N LYS A 217 -8.07 17.84 24.01
CA LYS A 217 -8.92 18.76 23.24
C LYS A 217 -10.37 18.29 23.27
N LYS A 218 -11.02 18.42 24.43
CA LYS A 218 -12.33 17.82 24.70
C LYS A 218 -13.45 18.29 23.78
N ASP A 219 -13.47 19.57 23.44
CA ASP A 219 -14.52 20.12 22.56
C ASP A 219 -14.43 19.52 21.15
N LEU A 220 -13.22 19.41 20.61
CA LEU A 220 -12.96 18.79 19.30
C LEU A 220 -13.21 17.27 19.33
N PHE A 221 -12.89 16.60 20.43
CA PHE A 221 -13.26 15.19 20.63
C PHE A 221 -14.78 15.00 20.55
N ARG A 222 -15.56 15.87 21.21
CA ARG A 222 -17.04 15.79 21.20
C ARG A 222 -17.62 16.10 19.82
N GLU A 223 -17.07 17.10 19.14
CA GLU A 223 -17.45 17.44 17.77
C GLU A 223 -17.21 16.26 16.82
N ASP A 224 -16.01 15.66 16.87
CA ASP A 224 -15.68 14.48 16.07
C ASP A 224 -16.61 13.29 16.39
N ALA A 225 -16.94 13.06 17.67
CA ALA A 225 -17.83 11.99 18.09
C ALA A 225 -19.27 12.20 17.58
N GLN A 226 -19.77 13.44 17.59
CA GLN A 226 -21.08 13.78 17.08
C GLN A 226 -21.13 13.59 15.56
N LEU A 227 -20.19 14.19 14.83
CA LEU A 227 -20.11 14.07 13.36
C LEU A 227 -20.01 12.60 12.95
N LEU A 228 -19.23 11.81 13.68
CA LEU A 228 -19.11 10.38 13.46
C LEU A 228 -20.44 9.65 13.61
N THR A 229 -21.21 9.98 14.64
CA THR A 229 -22.53 9.40 14.89
C THR A 229 -23.51 9.77 13.78
N GLU A 230 -23.50 11.03 13.33
CA GLU A 230 -24.32 11.52 12.22
C GLU A 230 -24.03 10.79 10.90
N MET A 231 -22.78 10.38 10.68
CA MET A 231 -22.37 9.56 9.53
C MET A 231 -22.70 8.06 9.67
N GLY A 232 -23.33 7.64 10.76
CA GLY A 232 -23.68 6.24 11.03
C GLY A 232 -22.53 5.41 11.65
N GLY A 233 -21.48 6.07 12.14
CA GLY A 233 -20.43 5.45 12.95
C GLY A 233 -20.89 5.17 14.38
N CYS A 234 -20.13 4.33 15.10
CA CYS A 234 -20.43 3.98 16.49
C CYS A 234 -19.24 4.30 17.41
N PRO A 235 -19.05 5.55 17.85
CA PRO A 235 -17.85 5.97 18.60
C PRO A 235 -17.56 5.12 19.84
N LYS A 236 -18.59 4.62 20.53
CA LYS A 236 -18.47 3.73 21.69
C LYS A 236 -17.66 2.46 21.40
N PHE A 237 -17.99 1.75 20.32
CA PHE A 237 -17.28 0.52 19.97
C PHE A 237 -15.80 0.77 19.70
N PHE A 238 -15.47 1.93 19.12
CA PHE A 238 -14.09 2.26 18.77
C PHE A 238 -13.20 2.44 19.99
N LEU A 239 -13.73 3.08 21.03
CA LEU A 239 -13.00 3.35 22.26
C LEU A 239 -12.78 2.09 23.11
N GLU A 240 -13.77 1.21 23.18
CA GLU A 240 -13.59 -0.12 23.78
C GLU A 240 -12.46 -0.87 23.08
N VAL A 241 -12.45 -0.86 21.74
CA VAL A 241 -11.48 -1.58 20.91
C VAL A 241 -10.08 -0.97 21.01
N ILE A 242 -9.95 0.36 21.12
CA ILE A 242 -8.65 1.01 21.30
C ILE A 242 -8.02 0.66 22.65
N ASN A 243 -8.81 0.60 23.73
CA ASN A 243 -8.30 0.17 25.03
C ASN A 243 -7.76 -1.26 24.98
N ASP A 244 -8.52 -2.16 24.36
CA ASP A 244 -8.18 -3.58 24.27
C ASP A 244 -6.95 -3.82 23.37
N VAL A 245 -6.87 -3.10 22.23
CA VAL A 245 -5.88 -3.41 21.19
C VAL A 245 -4.61 -2.59 21.32
N LEU A 246 -4.70 -1.26 21.48
CA LEU A 246 -3.51 -0.40 21.48
C LEU A 246 -2.73 -0.43 22.80
N ALA A 247 -3.23 -1.16 23.82
CA ALA A 247 -2.64 -1.26 25.17
C ALA A 247 -2.29 0.13 25.76
N ALA A 248 -3.01 1.15 25.31
CA ALA A 248 -2.80 2.51 25.71
C ALA A 248 -3.84 2.77 26.80
N GLU A 249 -3.45 2.58 28.05
CA GLU A 249 -4.33 2.90 29.18
C GLU A 249 -4.84 4.34 28.99
N LEU A 250 -6.15 4.49 28.97
CA LEU A 250 -6.75 5.80 29.16
C LEU A 250 -6.47 6.20 30.60
N THR A 251 -6.04 7.43 30.79
CA THR A 251 -5.98 8.03 32.12
C THR A 251 -7.38 7.99 32.76
N ALA A 252 -7.43 8.07 34.09
CA ALA A 252 -8.70 8.15 34.80
C ALA A 252 -9.57 9.33 34.32
N LEU A 253 -8.93 10.43 33.89
CA LEU A 253 -9.58 11.60 33.33
C LEU A 253 -10.23 11.31 31.97
N GLU A 254 -9.46 10.71 31.05
CA GLU A 254 -9.96 10.31 29.73
C GLU A 254 -11.09 9.28 29.85
N SER A 255 -10.98 8.34 30.79
CA SER A 255 -12.00 7.32 31.07
C SER A 255 -13.30 7.93 31.62
N ALA A 256 -13.19 8.94 32.49
CA ALA A 256 -14.35 9.65 33.02
C ALA A 256 -15.07 10.47 31.93
N ASP A 257 -14.31 11.14 31.05
CA ASP A 257 -14.87 11.88 29.92
C ASP A 257 -15.58 10.93 28.93
N LEU A 258 -15.00 9.75 28.69
CA LEU A 258 -15.60 8.69 27.87
C LEU A 258 -16.96 8.28 28.41
N ALA A 259 -17.00 7.99 29.72
CA ALA A 259 -18.17 7.52 30.42
C ALA A 259 -19.29 8.57 30.47
N GLN A 260 -18.97 9.87 30.44
CA GLN A 260 -19.99 10.93 30.48
C GLN A 260 -20.55 11.29 29.10
N ASN A 261 -19.73 11.23 28.05
CA ASN A 261 -20.06 11.85 26.76
C ASN A 261 -20.45 10.85 25.66
N LEU A 262 -20.26 9.55 25.88
CA LEU A 262 -20.58 8.50 24.91
C LEU A 262 -21.68 7.54 25.38
N ILE A 263 -22.41 7.93 26.44
CA ILE A 263 -23.72 7.33 26.76
C ILE A 263 -24.76 7.97 25.83
N PHE A 264 -24.70 7.66 24.55
CA PHE A 264 -25.81 7.92 23.64
C PHE A 264 -26.05 6.67 22.77
N HIS A 265 -27.34 6.37 22.61
CA HIS A 265 -27.93 5.11 22.15
C HIS A 265 -27.53 4.68 20.73
#